data_AF-A0A2D6DRR6-F1
#
_entry.id   AF-A0A2D6DRR6-F1
#
_cell.length_a   1.000
_cell.length_b   1.000
_cell.length_c   1.000
_cell.angle_alpha   90.00
_cell.angle_beta   90.00
_cell.angle_gamma   90.00
#
_symmetry.space_group_name_H-M   'P 1'
#
loop_
_entity.id
_entity.type
_entity.pdbx_description
1 polymer ?
#
loop_
_entity_poly.entity_id
_entity_poly.type
_entity_poly.pdbx_seq_one_letter_code
_entity_poly.pdbx_strand_id
1 'polypeptide(L)'
;MLTKQSKFIIAIGIQVLIILIMIIFKLAVLTGGTEVILRIEPVDPRDPLRGDYVTFQYDISNISSYQLRDASVQNGQTVYVVLRSGYGGSWRVSEVLKNKPSNNSVFIKGAIKSGADQPKPESFLIKGVRQIPEDNFEDDLNIVYGIEEYFIPEGAGRDFNFWNKDVLAKVILDENGNAIIKQIFVDGNPWP
;
A
#
# COMPACT_ATOMS: atom_id res chain seq x y z
N MET A 1 27.89 -43.65 1.47
CA MET A 1 28.24 -42.26 1.86
C MET A 1 28.48 -41.45 0.59
N LEU A 2 27.86 -40.27 0.44
CA LEU A 2 28.11 -39.38 -0.70
C LEU A 2 29.57 -38.87 -0.71
N THR A 3 30.20 -38.82 -1.90
CA THR A 3 31.55 -38.27 -2.06
C THR A 3 31.55 -36.76 -1.78
N LYS A 4 32.69 -36.20 -1.39
CA LYS A 4 32.83 -34.75 -1.10
C LYS A 4 32.42 -33.89 -2.31
N GLN A 5 32.75 -34.34 -3.52
CA GLN A 5 32.36 -33.68 -4.77
C GLN A 5 30.84 -33.67 -4.98
N SER A 6 30.16 -34.80 -4.76
CA SER A 6 28.69 -34.84 -4.87
C SER A 6 28.01 -33.93 -3.84
N LYS A 7 28.52 -33.87 -2.60
CA LYS A 7 27.98 -32.95 -1.58
C LYS A 7 28.13 -31.48 -1.99
N PHE A 8 29.26 -31.12 -2.59
CA PHE A 8 29.51 -29.76 -3.08
C PHE A 8 28.58 -29.37 -4.24
N ILE A 9 28.39 -30.28 -5.22
CA ILE A 9 27.46 -30.07 -6.34
C ILE A 9 26.02 -29.94 -5.83
N ILE A 10 25.61 -30.76 -4.86
CA ILE A 10 24.27 -30.65 -4.25
C ILE A 10 24.10 -29.31 -3.54
N ALA A 11 25.11 -28.83 -2.81
CA ALA A 11 25.04 -27.53 -2.14
C ALA A 11 24.86 -26.38 -3.15
N ILE A 12 25.60 -26.39 -4.26
CA ILE A 12 25.41 -25.41 -5.35
C ILE A 12 24.03 -25.54 -5.97
N GLY A 13 23.57 -26.77 -6.25
CA GLY A 13 22.25 -27.03 -6.81
C GLY A 13 21.12 -26.48 -5.94
N ILE A 14 21.21 -26.68 -4.62
CA ILE A 14 20.26 -26.11 -3.65
C ILE A 14 20.31 -24.57 -3.68
N GLN A 15 21.51 -23.98 -3.69
CA GLN A 15 21.65 -22.51 -3.75
C GLN A 15 21.00 -21.93 -5.01
N VAL A 16 21.26 -22.52 -6.18
CA VAL A 16 20.66 -22.11 -7.45
C VAL A 16 19.14 -22.30 -7.42
N LEU A 17 18.66 -23.41 -6.86
CA LEU A 17 17.24 -23.68 -6.72
C LEU A 17 16.53 -22.63 -5.85
N ILE A 18 17.12 -22.22 -4.72
CA ILE A 18 16.56 -21.17 -3.85
C ILE A 18 16.44 -19.84 -4.63
N ILE A 19 17.47 -19.47 -5.40
CA ILE A 19 17.45 -18.26 -6.22
C ILE A 19 16.35 -18.35 -7.30
N LEU A 20 16.23 -19.48 -8.00
CA LEU A 20 15.20 -19.68 -9.01
C LEU A 20 13.79 -19.61 -8.42
N ILE A 21 13.58 -20.20 -7.25
CA ILE A 21 12.30 -20.13 -6.52
C ILE A 21 11.94 -18.66 -6.25
N MET A 22 12.88 -17.86 -5.73
CA MET A 22 12.64 -16.42 -5.51
C MET A 22 12.25 -15.66 -6.79
N ILE A 23 12.90 -15.97 -7.91
CA ILE A 23 12.60 -15.33 -9.20
C ILE A 23 11.19 -15.70 -9.67
N ILE A 24 10.82 -16.98 -9.60
CA ILE A 24 9.50 -17.46 -10.04
C ILE A 24 8.38 -16.84 -9.21
N PHE A 25 8.52 -16.80 -7.88
CA PHE A 25 7.55 -16.15 -7.00
C PHE A 25 7.37 -14.66 -7.35
N LYS A 26 8.46 -13.95 -7.63
CA LYS A 26 8.40 -12.53 -8.02
C LYS A 26 7.74 -12.32 -9.39
N LEU A 27 8.03 -13.18 -10.35
CA LEU A 27 7.42 -13.12 -11.68
C LEU A 27 5.92 -13.41 -11.65
N ALA A 28 5.47 -14.35 -10.84
CA ALA A 28 4.04 -14.66 -10.68
C ALA A 28 3.24 -13.46 -10.15
N VAL A 29 3.80 -12.70 -9.21
CA VAL A 29 3.20 -11.45 -8.70
C VAL A 29 3.08 -10.39 -9.80
N LEU A 30 4.10 -10.26 -10.64
CA LEU A 30 4.14 -9.28 -11.73
C LEU A 30 3.17 -9.59 -12.87
N THR A 31 2.89 -10.87 -13.16
CA THR A 31 2.04 -11.28 -14.28
C THR A 31 0.60 -11.60 -13.88
N GLY A 32 0.36 -12.05 -12.65
CA GLY A 32 -0.97 -12.42 -12.14
C GLY A 32 -1.65 -11.35 -11.29
N GLY A 33 -0.95 -10.27 -10.96
CA GLY A 33 -1.50 -9.21 -10.11
C GLY A 33 -2.52 -8.31 -10.81
N THR A 34 -3.43 -7.73 -10.04
CA THR A 34 -4.40 -6.74 -10.53
C THR A 34 -3.77 -5.35 -10.55
N GLU A 35 -3.81 -4.68 -11.71
CA GLU A 35 -3.34 -3.30 -11.82
C GLU A 35 -4.38 -2.32 -11.28
N VAL A 36 -3.96 -1.47 -10.35
CA VAL A 36 -4.75 -0.36 -9.81
C VAL A 36 -3.99 0.95 -9.94
N ILE A 37 -4.74 2.03 -10.07
CA ILE A 37 -4.19 3.40 -10.07
C ILE A 37 -4.56 4.04 -8.74
N LEU A 38 -3.57 4.44 -7.95
CA LEU A 38 -3.75 5.10 -6.66
C LEU A 38 -3.33 6.56 -6.77
N ARG A 39 -4.08 7.46 -6.13
CA ARG A 39 -3.74 8.87 -6.06
C ARG A 39 -2.74 9.12 -4.94
N ILE A 40 -1.71 9.90 -5.23
CA ILE A 40 -0.72 10.36 -4.27
C ILE A 40 -1.07 11.79 -3.87
N GLU A 41 -1.10 12.05 -2.56
CA GLU A 41 -1.15 13.37 -1.99
C GLU A 41 0.27 13.96 -1.93
N PRO A 42 0.47 15.22 -2.34
CA PRO A 42 1.78 15.83 -2.33
C PRO A 42 2.28 16.01 -0.90
N VAL A 43 3.36 15.33 -0.54
CA VAL A 43 4.11 15.50 0.72
C VAL A 43 5.52 15.98 0.38
N ASP A 44 6.07 16.89 1.19
CA ASP A 44 7.41 17.47 0.98
C ASP A 44 8.48 16.37 0.88
N PRO A 45 9.11 16.19 -0.30
CA PRO A 45 9.94 15.02 -0.57
C PRO A 45 11.39 15.12 -0.08
N ARG A 46 11.79 16.09 0.75
CA ARG A 46 13.23 16.39 0.93
C ARG A 46 13.80 16.00 2.29
N ASP A 47 14.68 14.98 2.29
CA ASP A 47 15.83 14.88 3.19
C ASP A 47 17.12 15.01 2.34
N PRO A 48 17.81 16.17 2.30
CA PRO A 48 18.92 16.45 1.40
C PRO A 48 20.21 15.65 1.67
N LEU A 49 20.20 14.71 2.63
CA LEU A 49 21.41 14.03 3.11
C LEU A 49 21.39 12.50 2.94
N ARG A 50 20.36 11.90 2.33
CA ARG A 50 20.19 10.42 2.28
C ARG A 50 20.06 9.80 0.89
N GLY A 51 20.18 10.59 -0.18
CA GLY A 51 19.97 10.15 -1.57
C GLY A 51 18.63 10.63 -2.16
N ASP A 52 18.34 10.28 -3.41
CA ASP A 52 17.11 10.69 -4.11
C ASP A 52 15.99 9.64 -3.92
N TYR A 53 15.18 9.83 -2.88
CA TYR A 53 13.92 9.11 -2.72
C TYR A 53 12.80 10.08 -2.35
N VAL A 54 11.55 9.69 -2.63
CA VAL A 54 10.36 10.43 -2.23
C VAL A 54 9.51 9.55 -1.33
N THR A 55 9.01 10.13 -0.25
CA THR A 55 7.96 9.51 0.57
C THR A 55 6.61 10.00 0.08
N PHE A 56 5.78 9.07 -0.40
CA PHE A 56 4.42 9.32 -0.81
C PHE A 56 3.44 9.07 0.32
N GLN A 57 2.41 9.92 0.36
CA GLN A 57 1.18 9.66 1.08
C GLN A 57 0.10 9.37 0.05
N TYR A 58 -0.70 8.33 0.27
CA TYR A 58 -1.79 7.99 -0.64
C TYR A 58 -3.11 8.56 -0.13
N ASP A 59 -4.00 8.95 -1.05
CA ASP A 59 -5.39 9.34 -0.74
C ASP A 59 -6.11 8.23 0.06
N ILE A 60 -5.77 6.97 -0.23
CA ILE A 60 -6.32 5.82 0.47
C ILE A 60 -5.69 5.58 1.87
N SER A 61 -4.61 6.26 2.23
CA SER A 61 -3.95 6.08 3.54
C SER A 61 -4.71 6.72 4.68
N ASN A 62 -5.43 7.82 4.44
CA ASN A 62 -6.25 8.49 5.44
C ASN A 62 -7.67 7.91 5.36
N ILE A 63 -7.99 7.04 6.31
CA ILE A 63 -9.28 6.35 6.37
C ILE A 63 -10.14 6.95 7.46
N SER A 64 -11.29 7.46 7.07
CA SER A 64 -12.27 7.90 8.05
C SER A 64 -12.82 6.71 8.83
N SER A 65 -12.98 6.88 10.14
CA SER A 65 -13.41 5.84 11.08
C SER A 65 -14.71 5.10 10.69
N TYR A 66 -15.61 5.73 9.91
CA TYR A 66 -16.84 5.11 9.42
C TYR A 66 -16.65 4.05 8.33
N GLN A 67 -15.48 3.99 7.68
CA GLN A 67 -15.15 3.00 6.64
C GLN A 67 -14.63 1.69 7.24
N LEU A 68 -14.33 1.68 8.54
CA LEU A 68 -14.05 0.46 9.29
C LEU A 68 -15.34 -0.30 9.56
N ARG A 69 -15.38 -1.56 9.14
CA ARG A 69 -16.50 -2.44 9.47
C ARG A 69 -16.45 -2.93 10.93
N ASP A 70 -15.27 -2.91 11.54
CA ASP A 70 -15.03 -3.48 12.87
C ASP A 70 -14.47 -2.42 13.83
N ALA A 71 -15.09 -2.31 15.01
CA ALA A 71 -14.89 -1.22 15.95
C ALA A 71 -13.56 -1.32 16.74
N SER A 72 -12.90 -2.46 16.81
CA SER A 72 -11.69 -2.63 17.65
C SER A 72 -10.44 -2.86 16.80
N VAL A 73 -9.72 -1.80 16.45
CA VAL A 73 -8.43 -1.92 15.75
C VAL A 73 -7.31 -1.42 16.67
N GLN A 74 -6.08 -1.92 16.45
CA GLN A 74 -4.88 -1.49 17.20
C GLN A 74 -3.83 -0.94 16.24
N ASN A 75 -3.00 -0.03 16.73
CA ASN A 75 -1.83 0.42 15.99
C ASN A 75 -0.88 -0.77 15.76
N GLY A 76 -0.30 -0.85 14.55
CA GLY A 76 0.50 -1.97 14.06
C GLY A 76 -0.32 -3.16 13.56
N GLN A 77 -1.66 -3.16 13.70
CA GLN A 77 -2.49 -4.24 13.21
C GLN A 77 -2.54 -4.26 11.68
N THR A 78 -2.43 -5.47 11.10
CA THR A 78 -2.65 -5.67 9.66
C THR A 78 -4.14 -5.60 9.32
N VAL A 79 -4.45 -4.85 8.27
CA VAL A 79 -5.79 -4.68 7.72
C VAL A 79 -5.78 -4.81 6.20
N TYR A 80 -6.96 -5.07 5.64
CA TYR A 80 -7.20 -5.23 4.21
C TYR A 80 -8.17 -4.13 3.78
N VAL A 81 -7.71 -3.26 2.90
CA VAL A 81 -8.48 -2.14 2.36
C VAL A 81 -9.06 -2.56 1.03
N VAL A 82 -10.37 -2.73 0.95
CA VAL A 82 -11.07 -3.10 -0.28
C VAL A 82 -11.19 -1.87 -1.16
N LEU A 83 -10.75 -2.01 -2.40
CA LEU A 83 -10.72 -0.96 -3.40
C LEU A 83 -11.84 -1.12 -4.41
N ARG A 84 -12.38 0.01 -4.87
CA ARG A 84 -13.32 0.07 -5.98
C ARG A 84 -12.87 1.09 -7.01
N SER A 85 -13.20 0.87 -8.27
CA SER A 85 -12.94 1.85 -9.33
C SER A 85 -13.68 3.15 -9.03
N GLY A 86 -12.94 4.27 -8.97
CA GLY A 86 -13.47 5.61 -8.78
C GLY A 86 -13.62 6.37 -10.09
N TYR A 87 -14.14 7.60 -10.01
CA TYR A 87 -14.23 8.50 -11.16
C TYR A 87 -12.83 8.98 -11.57
N GLY A 88 -12.53 8.98 -12.86
CA GLY A 88 -11.22 9.40 -13.39
C GLY A 88 -10.16 8.29 -13.45
N GLY A 89 -10.54 7.03 -13.24
CA GLY A 89 -9.65 5.87 -13.38
C GLY A 89 -8.79 5.55 -12.14
N SER A 90 -8.79 6.42 -11.12
CA SER A 90 -8.18 6.15 -9.82
C SER A 90 -9.11 5.29 -8.95
N TRP A 91 -8.53 4.38 -8.18
CA TRP A 91 -9.24 3.53 -7.24
C TRP A 91 -9.43 4.25 -5.91
N ARG A 92 -10.55 3.95 -5.23
CA ARG A 92 -10.90 4.53 -3.92
C ARG A 92 -11.23 3.44 -2.92
N VAL A 93 -11.13 3.80 -1.65
CA VAL A 93 -11.50 2.96 -0.52
C VAL A 93 -13.00 2.69 -0.54
N SER A 94 -13.38 1.41 -0.47
CA SER A 94 -14.76 0.99 -0.26
C SER A 94 -15.02 0.66 1.22
N GLU A 95 -14.20 -0.22 1.80
CA GLU A 95 -14.29 -0.65 3.19
C GLU A 95 -12.93 -1.15 3.70
N VAL A 96 -12.75 -1.15 5.02
CA VAL A 96 -11.56 -1.71 5.67
C VAL A 96 -11.94 -2.90 6.55
N LEU A 97 -11.25 -4.01 6.33
CA LEU A 97 -11.49 -5.31 6.96
C LEU A 97 -10.25 -5.77 7.74
N LYS A 98 -10.45 -6.47 8.85
CA LYS A 98 -9.35 -7.10 9.60
C LYS A 98 -8.85 -8.39 8.97
N ASN A 99 -9.76 -9.12 8.34
CA ASN A 99 -9.49 -10.42 7.72
C ASN A 99 -9.45 -10.27 6.21
N LYS A 100 -8.63 -11.13 5.57
CA LYS A 100 -8.53 -11.19 4.12
C LYS A 100 -9.93 -11.41 3.53
N PRO A 101 -10.40 -10.56 2.61
CA PRO A 101 -11.70 -10.76 1.98
C PRO A 101 -11.69 -12.03 1.14
N SER A 102 -12.73 -12.86 1.28
CA SER A 102 -12.88 -14.12 0.53
C SER A 102 -13.63 -13.94 -0.80
N ASN A 103 -14.12 -12.74 -1.08
CA ASN A 103 -14.80 -12.42 -2.33
C ASN A 103 -13.76 -12.06 -3.41
N ASN A 104 -14.18 -12.04 -4.67
CA ASN A 104 -13.34 -11.63 -5.80
C ASN A 104 -13.15 -10.09 -5.86
N SER A 105 -13.02 -9.45 -4.70
CA SER A 105 -12.78 -8.01 -4.61
C SER A 105 -11.29 -7.71 -4.76
N VAL A 106 -10.99 -6.50 -5.22
CA VAL A 106 -9.62 -6.00 -5.26
C VAL A 106 -9.33 -5.34 -3.93
N PHE A 107 -8.23 -5.71 -3.28
CA PHE A 107 -7.88 -5.17 -1.97
C PHE A 107 -6.37 -5.02 -1.83
N ILE A 108 -5.97 -4.07 -1.00
CA ILE A 108 -4.59 -3.81 -0.63
C ILE A 108 -4.40 -4.07 0.86
N LYS A 109 -3.33 -4.81 1.19
CA LYS A 109 -2.93 -5.13 2.54
C LYS A 109 -2.11 -3.97 3.09
N GLY A 110 -2.41 -3.54 4.31
CA GLY A 110 -1.68 -2.49 5.00
C GLY A 110 -1.60 -2.73 6.50
N ALA A 111 -0.88 -1.87 7.19
CA ALA A 111 -0.79 -1.82 8.64
C ALA A 111 -1.26 -0.46 9.14
N ILE A 112 -2.00 -0.45 10.24
CA ILE A 112 -2.43 0.79 10.87
C ILE A 112 -1.22 1.44 11.54
N LYS A 113 -0.83 2.64 11.08
CA LYS A 113 0.27 3.40 11.64
C LYS A 113 -0.16 4.19 12.88
N SER A 114 -1.33 4.83 12.82
CA SER A 114 -1.87 5.67 13.89
C SER A 114 -3.39 5.81 13.79
N GLY A 115 -4.03 6.29 14.86
CA GLY A 115 -5.48 6.57 14.93
C GLY A 115 -6.31 5.42 15.52
N ALA A 116 -5.73 4.24 15.76
CA ALA A 116 -6.47 3.08 16.27
C ALA A 116 -6.86 3.20 17.75
N ASP A 117 -5.98 3.82 18.54
CA ASP A 117 -6.10 3.92 19.99
C ASP A 117 -6.91 5.16 20.43
N GLN A 118 -7.45 5.94 19.48
CA GLN A 118 -8.30 7.08 19.77
C GLN A 118 -9.66 6.59 20.31
N PRO A 119 -10.18 7.19 21.39
CA PRO A 119 -11.47 6.82 21.96
C PRO A 119 -12.58 7.15 20.96
N LYS A 120 -13.11 6.11 20.29
CA LYS A 120 -14.23 6.27 19.36
C LYS A 120 -15.43 6.85 20.12
N PRO A 121 -16.06 7.94 19.64
CA PRO A 121 -17.20 8.52 20.33
C PRO A 121 -18.32 7.48 20.49
N GLU A 122 -18.90 7.42 21.70
CA GLU A 122 -19.91 6.42 22.11
C GLU A 122 -21.16 6.42 21.20
N SER A 123 -21.37 7.47 20.40
CA SER A 123 -22.43 7.56 19.39
C SER A 123 -22.36 6.48 18.30
N PHE A 124 -21.21 5.83 18.11
CA PHE A 124 -21.05 4.72 17.14
C PHE A 124 -21.54 3.36 17.66
N LEU A 125 -21.78 3.20 18.97
CA LEU A 125 -22.21 1.94 19.57
C LEU A 125 -23.73 1.74 19.57
N ILE A 126 -24.50 2.77 19.21
CA ILE A 126 -25.95 2.67 19.08
C ILE A 126 -26.26 2.00 17.74
N LYS A 127 -26.46 0.68 17.78
CA LYS A 127 -26.95 -0.14 16.67
C LYS A 127 -28.14 0.55 15.97
N GLY A 128 -27.86 1.17 14.82
CA GLY A 128 -28.89 1.63 13.87
C GLY A 128 -29.06 3.14 13.73
N VAL A 129 -28.31 3.99 14.44
CA VAL A 129 -28.40 5.46 14.26
C VAL A 129 -27.12 5.99 13.62
N ARG A 130 -27.20 6.37 12.34
CA ARG A 130 -26.18 7.20 11.67
C ARG A 130 -26.34 8.65 12.15
N GLN A 131 -25.85 8.96 13.33
CA GLN A 131 -25.64 10.36 13.73
C GLN A 131 -24.24 10.76 13.25
N ILE A 132 -24.18 11.63 12.25
CA ILE A 132 -22.95 12.31 11.85
C ILE A 132 -22.68 13.33 12.98
N PRO A 133 -21.60 13.19 13.77
CA PRO A 133 -21.28 14.18 14.78
C PRO A 133 -21.00 15.52 14.09
N GLU A 134 -21.55 16.60 14.64
CA GLU A 134 -21.39 17.98 14.14
C GLU A 134 -20.03 18.59 14.52
N ASP A 135 -19.28 17.90 15.40
CA ASP A 135 -17.91 18.25 15.78
C ASP A 135 -16.90 17.43 14.97
N ASN A 136 -15.99 18.13 14.28
CA ASN A 136 -14.91 17.63 13.41
C ASN A 136 -13.83 16.84 14.17
N PHE A 137 -14.18 15.78 14.90
CA PHE A 137 -13.23 14.74 15.28
C PHE A 137 -13.21 13.71 14.15
N GLU A 138 -12.52 14.06 13.07
CA GLU A 138 -12.05 13.06 12.10
C GLU A 138 -10.97 12.23 12.80
N ASP A 139 -11.40 11.18 13.52
CA ASP A 139 -10.51 10.09 13.94
C ASP A 139 -10.09 9.33 12.69
N ASP A 140 -9.22 9.96 11.91
CA ASP A 140 -8.67 9.38 10.71
C ASP A 140 -7.60 8.37 11.10
N LEU A 141 -7.81 7.16 10.61
CA LEU A 141 -6.81 6.11 10.67
C LEU A 141 -5.81 6.34 9.56
N ASN A 142 -4.55 6.35 9.92
CA ASN A 142 -3.48 6.33 8.93
C ASN A 142 -3.03 4.90 8.68
N ILE A 143 -3.13 4.42 7.45
CA ILE A 143 -2.71 3.10 7.01
C ILE A 143 -1.51 3.25 6.08
N VAL A 144 -0.48 2.41 6.33
CA VAL A 144 0.67 2.24 5.44
C VAL A 144 0.61 0.88 4.73
N TYR A 145 1.03 0.86 3.47
CA TYR A 145 0.93 -0.26 2.55
C TYR A 145 2.29 -0.85 2.17
N GLY A 146 3.39 -0.25 2.63
CA GLY A 146 4.75 -0.67 2.29
C GLY A 146 5.20 -0.22 0.90
N ILE A 147 4.48 0.74 0.31
CA ILE A 147 4.79 1.37 -0.99
C ILE A 147 4.90 2.90 -0.85
N GLU A 148 5.11 3.41 0.35
CA GLU A 148 5.26 4.84 0.61
C GLU A 148 6.61 5.36 0.09
N GLU A 149 7.65 4.53 0.10
CA GLU A 149 8.98 4.92 -0.34
C GLU A 149 9.20 4.60 -1.83
N TYR A 150 9.57 5.61 -2.59
CA TYR A 150 9.89 5.47 -4.00
C TYR A 150 11.30 6.00 -4.31
N PHE A 151 12.15 5.11 -4.81
CA PHE A 151 13.54 5.41 -5.15
C PHE A 151 13.63 6.00 -6.55
N ILE A 152 14.35 7.11 -6.67
CA ILE A 152 14.48 7.89 -7.89
C ILE A 152 15.92 7.80 -8.37
N PRO A 153 16.16 7.75 -9.70
CA PRO A 153 17.51 7.87 -10.24
C PRO A 153 18.18 9.17 -9.77
N GLU A 154 19.47 9.09 -9.43
CA GLU A 154 20.23 10.25 -8.96
C GLU A 154 20.13 11.43 -9.96
N GLY A 155 19.81 12.62 -9.44
CA GLY A 155 19.64 13.86 -10.19
C GLY A 155 18.22 14.12 -10.69
N ALA A 156 17.33 13.13 -10.78
CA ALA A 156 15.98 13.32 -11.31
C ALA A 156 15.03 14.07 -10.33
N GLY A 157 15.36 14.10 -9.03
CA GLY A 157 14.58 14.80 -8.01
C GLY A 157 15.00 16.26 -7.75
N ARG A 158 16.14 16.71 -8.28
CA ARG A 158 16.81 17.94 -7.81
C ARG A 158 16.00 19.23 -8.04
N ASP A 159 15.27 19.31 -9.15
CA ASP A 159 14.44 20.47 -9.52
C ASP A 159 12.95 20.12 -9.71
N PHE A 160 12.55 18.91 -9.30
CA PHE A 160 11.17 18.47 -9.45
C PHE A 160 10.34 18.83 -8.22
N ASN A 161 9.10 19.25 -8.47
CA ASN A 161 8.16 19.63 -7.44
C ASN A 161 6.79 19.00 -7.75
N PHE A 162 6.23 18.27 -6.79
CA PHE A 162 4.91 17.65 -6.88
C PHE A 162 3.75 18.58 -6.52
N TRP A 163 4.02 19.80 -6.01
CA TRP A 163 2.99 20.77 -5.66
C TRP A 163 2.10 21.11 -6.85
N ASN A 164 0.78 21.08 -6.62
CA ASN A 164 -0.27 21.37 -7.62
C ASN A 164 -0.25 20.46 -8.86
N LYS A 165 0.38 19.28 -8.76
CA LYS A 165 0.39 18.28 -9.84
C LYS A 165 -0.53 17.12 -9.51
N ASP A 166 -1.10 16.50 -10.55
CA ASP A 166 -1.84 15.25 -10.38
C ASP A 166 -0.84 14.09 -10.40
N VAL A 167 -0.63 13.47 -9.24
CA VAL A 167 0.34 12.40 -9.04
C VAL A 167 -0.39 11.09 -8.84
N LEU A 168 -0.15 10.12 -9.72
CA LEU A 168 -0.80 8.82 -9.71
C LEU A 168 0.25 7.71 -9.69
N ALA A 169 0.07 6.72 -8.82
CA ALA A 169 0.86 5.50 -8.82
C ALA A 169 0.08 4.38 -9.52
N LYS A 170 0.69 3.76 -10.53
CA LYS A 170 0.25 2.46 -11.03
C LYS A 170 0.86 1.38 -10.16
N VAL A 171 0.01 0.62 -9.49
CA VAL A 171 0.36 -0.38 -8.50
C VAL A 171 -0.19 -1.74 -8.93
N ILE A 172 0.61 -2.78 -8.77
CA ILE A 172 0.19 -4.17 -8.97
C ILE A 172 -0.12 -4.76 -7.59
N LEU A 173 -1.30 -5.36 -7.45
CA LEU A 173 -1.74 -6.06 -6.25
C LEU A 173 -1.74 -7.57 -6.48
N ASP A 174 -1.07 -8.33 -5.62
CA ASP A 174 -1.15 -9.80 -5.66
C ASP A 174 -2.43 -10.34 -5.01
N GLU A 175 -2.62 -11.66 -5.10
CA GLU A 175 -3.77 -12.35 -4.48
C GLU A 175 -3.86 -12.22 -2.95
N ASN A 176 -2.79 -11.75 -2.29
CA ASN A 176 -2.69 -11.53 -0.85
C ASN A 176 -2.82 -10.05 -0.48
N GLY A 177 -3.00 -9.17 -1.47
CA GLY A 177 -3.07 -7.73 -1.31
C GLY A 177 -1.72 -7.05 -1.12
N ASN A 178 -0.60 -7.75 -1.32
CA ASN A 178 0.72 -7.09 -1.32
C ASN A 178 0.82 -6.19 -2.56
N ALA A 179 1.36 -5.00 -2.36
CA ALA A 179 1.45 -3.97 -3.38
C ALA A 179 2.87 -3.79 -3.89
N ILE A 180 3.01 -3.57 -5.20
CA ILE A 180 4.26 -3.17 -5.84
C ILE A 180 3.99 -2.00 -6.78
N ILE A 181 4.76 -0.92 -6.65
CA ILE A 181 4.72 0.20 -7.59
C ILE A 181 5.32 -0.25 -8.92
N LYS A 182 4.55 -0.08 -10.00
CA LYS A 182 4.99 -0.31 -11.38
C LYS A 182 5.53 0.96 -12.03
N GLN A 183 4.83 2.09 -11.85
CA GLN A 183 5.15 3.36 -12.50
C GLN A 183 4.45 4.52 -11.76
N ILE A 184 5.11 5.66 -11.61
CA ILE A 184 4.48 6.92 -11.19
C ILE A 184 4.13 7.74 -12.44
N PHE A 185 3.01 8.44 -12.38
CA PHE A 185 2.55 9.38 -13.39
C PHE A 185 2.39 10.74 -12.75
N VAL A 186 2.86 11.77 -13.45
CA VAL A 186 2.70 13.15 -13.05
C VAL A 186 2.08 13.93 -14.19
N ASP A 187 0.93 14.56 -13.93
CA ASP A 187 0.11 15.25 -14.93
C ASP A 187 -0.18 14.36 -16.16
N GLY A 188 -0.41 13.07 -15.91
CA GLY A 188 -0.69 12.04 -16.92
C GLY A 188 0.54 11.45 -17.62
N ASN A 189 1.75 11.96 -17.39
CA ASN A 189 2.97 11.47 -18.02
C ASN A 189 3.76 10.55 -17.08
N PRO A 190 4.38 9.45 -17.57
CA PRO A 190 5.27 8.62 -16.77
C PRO A 190 6.41 9.46 -16.16
N TRP A 191 6.71 9.19 -14.90
CA TRP A 191 7.78 9.82 -14.13
C TRP A 191 8.34 8.83 -13.11
N PRO A 192 9.62 8.94 -12.73
CA PRO A 192 10.73 9.50 -13.48
C PRO A 192 11.11 8.61 -14.68
#